data_AF-A0A974A0U8-F1
#
_entry.id   AF-A0A974A0U8-F1
#
_cell.length_a   1.000
_cell.length_b   1.000
_cell.length_c   1.000
_cell.angle_alpha   90.00
_cell.angle_beta   90.00
_cell.angle_gamma   90.00
#
_symmetry.space_group_name_H-M   'P 1'
#
loop_
_entity.id
_entity.type
_entity.pdbx_description
1 polymer ?
#
loop_
_entity_poly.entity_id
_entity_poly.type
_entity_poly.pdbx_seq_one_letter_code
_entity_poly.pdbx_strand_id
1 'polypeptide(L)'
;MRWSSWLFCAVVALAPLPLGSVGVTAPAIWSILLAIALLGALPMRLRDSQLAILAVTALLTALALLVLHEQSAVHPWLGAAPNALWADAGKLLPAELPPIASIARHQPFYSAGLGIVCLLSFAIGVVLGADRAIARRLLRTVAAAGLVYAIAGIVTFAIDPTRIFLLHEKEAHLTWLTSPFVNRNTAGIYYGCCALIWLLFGCELIERNWPPRRFSPSRLLARLDGPARRRLAGHALGWLVCLLAMFLTGSRGGVGISLLAAVVAVAIFFRKRMPPRYGLIMALCVGSLVALALLQLLGGGVGARFSTMGLSDEGRFSTYRATLRMIFDHPWLGDGFGSFEWVYPAYRTDDISLRGTWNRAHNSWLELASDGGMLMAGAVIVALLAAFSVLAHGVRSRRRDVIVPLAALCASAAGAIHSMIDFSLQITGYAVVIAALLGAGLSQSFRSGPGNGRGGANVMAGPPVNVDFAGHAGAAAGEAI
;
A
#
# COMPACT_ATOMS: atom_id res chain seq x y z
N MET A 1 20.26 -7.24 10.79
CA MET A 1 19.28 -7.83 9.84
C MET A 1 18.04 -8.42 10.52
N ARG A 2 18.15 -9.43 11.41
CA ARG A 2 16.94 -10.06 12.01
C ARG A 2 16.06 -9.07 12.76
N TRP A 3 16.62 -8.25 13.67
CA TRP A 3 15.87 -7.27 14.45
C TRP A 3 15.19 -6.21 13.57
N SER A 4 15.88 -5.67 12.56
CA SER A 4 15.34 -4.68 11.62
C SER A 4 14.12 -5.23 10.85
N SER A 5 14.19 -6.49 10.39
CA SER A 5 13.04 -7.14 9.74
C SER A 5 11.85 -7.35 10.67
N TRP A 6 12.09 -7.62 11.96
CA TRP A 6 11.03 -7.77 12.95
C TRP A 6 10.40 -6.43 13.29
N LEU A 7 11.21 -5.38 13.48
CA LEU A 7 10.73 -4.04 13.74
C LEU A 7 9.89 -3.51 12.56
N PHE A 8 10.36 -3.71 11.32
CA PHE A 8 9.58 -3.37 10.12
C PHE A 8 8.23 -4.08 10.10
N CYS A 9 8.20 -5.40 10.32
CA CYS A 9 6.95 -6.15 10.36
C CYS A 9 6.04 -5.68 11.51
N ALA A 10 6.61 -5.36 12.68
CA ALA A 10 5.85 -4.86 13.81
C ALA A 10 5.19 -3.50 13.50
N VAL A 11 5.92 -2.57 12.87
CA VAL A 11 5.34 -1.28 12.45
C VAL A 11 4.22 -1.50 11.43
N VAL A 12 4.43 -2.34 10.41
CA VAL A 12 3.39 -2.63 9.41
C VAL A 12 2.16 -3.29 10.04
N ALA A 13 2.35 -4.16 11.03
CA ALA A 13 1.25 -4.77 11.76
C ALA A 13 0.48 -3.75 12.59
N LEU A 14 1.19 -2.87 13.33
CA LEU A 14 0.60 -2.01 14.36
C LEU A 14 0.14 -0.64 13.86
N ALA A 15 0.63 -0.17 12.71
CA ALA A 15 0.25 1.14 12.17
C ALA A 15 -1.27 1.34 11.96
N PRO A 16 -2.07 0.31 11.60
CA PRO A 16 -3.53 0.43 11.60
C PRO A 16 -4.17 0.60 12.98
N LEU A 17 -3.55 0.09 14.06
CA LEU A 17 -4.17 -0.07 15.37
C LEU A 17 -4.62 1.24 16.04
N PRO A 18 -3.80 2.32 16.10
CA PRO A 18 -4.21 3.55 16.77
C PRO A 18 -5.17 4.35 15.89
N LEU A 19 -6.42 3.92 15.81
CA LEU A 19 -7.51 4.57 15.05
C LEU A 19 -7.21 4.74 13.54
N GLY A 20 -6.38 3.87 12.96
CA GLY A 20 -5.88 4.03 11.59
C GLY A 20 -4.73 5.03 11.45
N SER A 21 -4.11 5.44 12.56
CA SER A 21 -3.08 6.49 12.65
C SER A 21 -3.54 7.83 12.06
N VAL A 22 -4.81 8.19 12.29
CA VAL A 22 -5.38 9.52 11.98
C VAL A 22 -4.97 10.49 13.09
N GLY A 23 -3.87 11.22 12.87
CA GLY A 23 -3.29 12.14 13.85
C GLY A 23 -1.81 12.36 13.56
N VAL A 24 -1.16 13.23 14.34
CA VAL A 24 0.26 13.57 14.11
C VAL A 24 1.23 12.67 14.88
N THR A 25 0.83 12.21 16.07
CA THR A 25 1.72 11.48 16.99
C THR A 25 2.05 10.08 16.48
N ALA A 26 1.05 9.30 16.07
CA ALA A 26 1.26 7.93 15.62
C ALA A 26 2.16 7.87 14.36
N PRO A 27 1.91 8.63 13.28
CA PRO A 27 2.81 8.68 12.13
C PRO A 27 4.25 9.09 12.47
N ALA A 28 4.46 10.01 13.41
CA ALA A 28 5.79 10.40 13.87
C ALA A 28 6.51 9.22 14.55
N ILE A 29 5.84 8.50 15.44
CA ILE A 29 6.38 7.29 16.08
C ILE A 29 6.74 6.25 15.02
N TRP A 30 5.83 5.98 14.08
CA TRP A 30 6.09 5.02 13.00
C TRP A 30 7.28 5.43 12.12
N SER A 31 7.42 6.73 11.83
CA SER A 31 8.55 7.26 11.06
C SER A 31 9.88 7.02 11.78
N ILE A 32 9.94 7.29 13.09
CA ILE A 32 11.13 7.02 13.91
C ILE A 32 11.47 5.52 13.90
N LEU A 33 10.49 4.66 14.13
CA LEU A 33 10.72 3.20 14.17
C LEU A 33 11.14 2.63 12.81
N LEU A 34 10.57 3.13 11.70
CA LEU A 34 10.97 2.74 10.36
C LEU A 34 12.37 3.26 10.01
N ALA A 35 12.72 4.48 10.42
CA ALA A 35 14.07 5.01 10.26
C ALA A 35 15.10 4.16 11.02
N ILE A 36 14.82 3.80 12.28
CA ILE A 36 15.67 2.89 13.08
C ILE A 36 15.80 1.53 12.36
N ALA A 37 14.69 0.98 11.86
CA ALA A 37 14.73 -0.27 11.12
C ALA A 37 15.58 -0.15 9.84
N LEU A 38 15.54 0.99 9.14
CA LEU A 38 16.33 1.25 7.94
C LEU A 38 17.83 1.36 8.25
N LEU A 39 18.21 1.99 9.36
CA LEU A 39 19.61 2.02 9.84
C LEU A 39 20.16 0.59 10.01
N GLY A 40 19.35 -0.32 10.55
CA GLY A 40 19.69 -1.74 10.70
C GLY A 40 19.80 -2.53 9.38
N ALA A 41 19.42 -1.91 8.26
CA ALA A 41 19.50 -2.47 6.91
C ALA A 41 20.62 -1.82 6.07
N LEU A 42 21.24 -0.73 6.52
CA LEU A 42 22.33 -0.03 5.81
C LEU A 42 23.52 -0.92 5.41
N PRO A 43 23.97 -1.91 6.22
CA PRO A 43 25.09 -2.77 5.82
C PRO A 43 24.79 -3.70 4.64
N MET A 44 23.54 -3.75 4.17
CA MET A 44 23.14 -4.64 3.08
C MET A 44 23.62 -4.13 1.73
N ARG A 45 24.27 -5.01 0.96
CA ARG A 45 24.57 -4.72 -0.44
C ARG A 45 23.27 -4.73 -1.24
N LEU A 46 22.95 -3.58 -1.84
CA LEU A 46 21.78 -3.40 -2.69
C LEU A 46 22.07 -3.91 -4.10
N ARG A 47 21.06 -4.50 -4.74
CA ARG A 47 21.10 -4.86 -6.16
C ARG A 47 20.86 -3.62 -7.01
N ASP A 48 21.34 -3.61 -8.25
CA ASP A 48 21.13 -2.50 -9.20
C ASP A 48 19.65 -2.14 -9.37
N SER A 49 18.77 -3.15 -9.38
CA SER A 49 17.33 -2.93 -9.44
C SER A 49 16.78 -2.20 -8.21
N GLN A 50 17.32 -2.47 -7.02
CA GLN A 50 16.91 -1.77 -5.79
C GLN A 50 17.43 -0.34 -5.80
N LEU A 51 18.67 -0.13 -6.26
CA LEU A 51 19.23 1.22 -6.44
C LEU A 51 18.41 2.04 -7.43
N ALA A 52 17.99 1.46 -8.56
CA ALA A 52 17.14 2.13 -9.53
C ALA A 52 15.78 2.53 -8.95
N ILE A 53 15.12 1.65 -8.19
CA ILE A 53 13.87 1.98 -7.51
C ILE A 53 14.08 3.12 -6.51
N LEU A 54 15.12 3.02 -5.66
CA LEU A 54 15.41 4.05 -4.65
C LEU A 54 15.84 5.37 -5.27
N ALA A 55 16.51 5.38 -6.42
CA ALA A 55 16.85 6.58 -7.17
C ALA A 55 15.60 7.29 -7.69
N VAL A 56 14.65 6.55 -8.29
CA VAL A 56 13.35 7.12 -8.70
C VAL A 56 12.60 7.67 -7.47
N THR A 57 12.60 6.95 -6.35
CA THR A 57 12.00 7.42 -5.10
C THR A 57 12.69 8.67 -4.55
N ALA A 58 14.02 8.77 -4.67
CA ALA A 58 14.77 9.96 -4.26
C ALA A 58 14.42 11.17 -5.15
N LEU A 59 14.27 10.97 -6.46
CA LEU A 59 13.82 12.02 -7.39
C LEU A 59 12.41 12.50 -7.06
N LEU A 60 11.47 11.60 -6.77
CA LEU A 60 10.12 11.96 -6.35
C LEU A 60 10.12 12.69 -5.00
N THR A 61 10.96 12.26 -4.06
CA THR A 61 11.14 12.94 -2.78
C THR A 61 11.71 14.34 -2.97
N ALA A 62 12.71 14.51 -3.84
CA ALA A 62 13.28 15.81 -4.16
C ALA A 62 12.24 16.73 -4.81
N LEU A 63 11.41 16.20 -5.70
CA LEU A 63 10.29 16.95 -6.29
C LEU A 63 9.27 17.37 -5.23
N ALA A 64 8.89 16.47 -4.32
CA ALA A 64 7.97 16.79 -3.24
C ALA A 64 8.54 17.87 -2.30
N LEU A 65 9.84 17.82 -1.99
CA LEU A 65 10.52 18.83 -1.20
C LEU A 65 10.62 20.18 -1.94
N LEU A 66 10.82 20.17 -3.25
CA LEU A 66 10.78 21.37 -4.08
C LEU A 66 9.38 22.00 -4.04
N VAL A 67 8.33 21.23 -4.29
CA VAL A 67 6.94 21.72 -4.21
C VAL A 67 6.63 22.25 -2.81
N LEU A 68 7.01 21.52 -1.76
CA LEU A 68 6.85 21.95 -0.38
C LEU A 68 7.58 23.27 -0.10
N HIS A 69 8.80 23.42 -0.61
CA HIS A 69 9.57 24.65 -0.50
C HIS A 69 8.87 25.81 -1.20
N GLU A 70 8.49 25.64 -2.46
CA GLU A 70 7.78 26.67 -3.24
C GLU A 70 6.48 27.10 -2.57
N GLN A 71 5.76 26.16 -1.93
CA GLN A 71 4.52 26.45 -1.21
C GLN A 71 4.72 27.21 0.10
N SER A 72 5.87 27.02 0.77
CA SER A 72 6.10 27.48 2.15
C SER A 72 7.11 28.63 2.27
N ALA A 73 7.91 28.87 1.24
CA ALA A 73 8.96 29.88 1.25
C ALA A 73 8.40 31.29 1.06
N VAL A 74 8.98 32.26 1.79
CA VAL A 74 8.75 33.70 1.55
C VAL A 74 9.38 34.13 0.22
N HIS A 75 10.49 33.48 -0.15
CA HIS A 75 11.21 33.71 -1.41
C HIS A 75 11.33 32.38 -2.17
N PRO A 76 10.29 31.96 -2.90
CA PRO A 76 10.31 30.74 -3.71
C PRO A 76 11.37 30.81 -4.81
N TRP A 77 11.99 29.69 -5.16
CA TRP A 77 13.03 29.62 -6.19
C TRP A 77 12.45 29.69 -7.60
N LEU A 78 11.28 29.10 -7.82
CA LEU A 78 10.58 29.11 -9.11
C LEU A 78 9.61 30.29 -9.26
N GLY A 79 9.58 31.20 -8.27
CA GLY A 79 8.73 32.38 -8.30
C GLY A 79 7.24 32.06 -8.12
N ALA A 80 6.90 31.04 -7.33
CA ALA A 80 5.51 30.73 -6.99
C ALA A 80 4.79 31.99 -6.46
N ALA A 81 3.69 32.36 -7.12
CA ALA A 81 2.94 33.56 -6.75
C ALA A 81 2.30 33.39 -5.37
N PRO A 82 2.35 34.41 -4.49
CA PRO A 82 1.66 34.34 -3.22
C PRO A 82 0.14 34.31 -3.41
N ASN A 83 -0.56 33.63 -2.51
CA ASN A 83 -2.02 33.62 -2.52
C ASN A 83 -2.57 35.04 -2.27
N ALA A 84 -3.54 35.46 -3.09
CA ALA A 84 -4.13 36.81 -3.03
C ALA A 84 -4.75 37.13 -1.65
N LEU A 85 -5.23 36.11 -0.92
CA LEU A 85 -5.82 36.27 0.41
C LEU A 85 -4.83 36.84 1.44
N TRP A 86 -3.52 36.68 1.25
CA TRP A 86 -2.53 37.29 2.13
C TRP A 86 -2.57 38.82 2.07
N ALA A 87 -2.85 39.40 0.90
CA ALA A 87 -2.96 40.85 0.75
C ALA A 87 -4.20 41.39 1.48
N ASP A 88 -5.32 40.66 1.43
CA ASP A 88 -6.53 41.04 2.14
C ASP A 88 -6.42 40.82 3.65
N ALA A 89 -5.79 39.73 4.09
CA ALA A 89 -5.49 39.49 5.50
C ALA A 89 -4.57 40.57 6.08
N GLY A 90 -3.57 41.01 5.32
CA GLY A 90 -2.64 42.08 5.74
C GLY A 90 -3.32 43.42 5.99
N LYS A 91 -4.44 43.73 5.31
CA LYS A 91 -5.23 44.94 5.57
C LYS A 91 -5.97 44.89 6.92
N LEU A 92 -6.28 43.69 7.41
CA LEU A 92 -7.09 43.46 8.61
C LEU A 92 -6.25 43.15 9.86
N LEU A 93 -4.99 42.77 9.68
CA LEU A 93 -4.11 42.36 10.77
C LEU A 93 -3.15 43.49 11.18
N PRO A 94 -2.89 43.66 12.49
CA PRO A 94 -1.98 44.70 12.99
C PRO A 94 -0.49 44.40 12.72
N ALA A 95 -0.16 43.19 12.23
CA ALA A 95 1.19 42.75 11.92
C ALA A 95 1.30 42.33 10.45
N GLU A 96 2.39 42.73 9.78
CA GLU A 96 2.70 42.27 8.43
C GLU A 96 3.00 40.76 8.46
N LEU A 97 2.16 39.97 7.80
CA LEU A 97 2.42 38.56 7.56
C LEU A 97 3.06 38.41 6.17
N PRO A 98 4.31 37.92 6.07
CA PRO A 98 4.94 37.69 4.77
C PRO A 98 4.08 36.75 3.94
N PRO A 99 3.64 37.15 2.73
CA PRO A 99 2.76 36.35 1.91
C PRO A 99 3.52 35.13 1.37
N ILE A 100 2.85 34.00 1.25
CA ILE A 100 3.39 32.77 0.66
C ILE A 100 2.40 32.16 -0.34
N ALA A 101 2.84 31.18 -1.12
CA ALA A 101 1.97 30.53 -2.11
C ALA A 101 0.83 29.72 -1.47
N SER A 102 1.09 29.00 -0.37
CA SER A 102 0.04 28.27 0.35
C SER A 102 -0.95 29.20 1.07
N ILE A 103 -2.24 28.86 1.04
CA ILE A 103 -3.28 29.57 1.82
C ILE A 103 -3.05 29.42 3.33
N ALA A 104 -2.50 28.28 3.76
CA ALA A 104 -2.31 27.93 5.15
C ALA A 104 -0.80 27.83 5.45
N ARG A 105 -0.29 28.79 6.24
CA ARG A 105 1.15 29.07 6.37
C ARG A 105 2.03 27.86 6.67
N HIS A 106 1.63 27.05 7.65
CA HIS A 106 2.44 25.91 8.13
C HIS A 106 1.86 24.55 7.74
N GLN A 107 0.71 24.54 7.09
CA GLN A 107 -0.03 23.31 6.79
C GLN A 107 0.70 22.36 5.83
N PRO A 108 1.40 22.84 4.77
CA PRO A 108 2.21 21.97 3.93
C PRO A 108 3.27 21.18 4.70
N PHE A 109 3.93 21.84 5.66
CA PHE A 109 4.94 21.21 6.51
C PHE A 109 4.32 20.13 7.43
N TYR A 110 3.21 20.44 8.10
CA TYR A 110 2.54 19.46 8.99
C TYR A 110 1.97 18.26 8.22
N SER A 111 1.59 18.45 6.97
CA SER A 111 1.06 17.40 6.10
C SER A 111 2.13 16.44 5.57
N ALA A 112 3.41 16.80 5.65
CA ALA A 112 4.52 15.97 5.16
C ALA A 112 4.66 14.64 5.90
N GLY A 113 4.14 14.52 7.13
CA GLY A 113 4.27 13.32 7.96
C GLY A 113 3.75 12.03 7.30
N LEU A 114 2.61 12.10 6.60
CA LEU A 114 2.07 10.97 5.83
C LEU A 114 3.02 10.56 4.69
N GLY A 115 3.56 11.53 3.96
CA GLY A 115 4.53 11.28 2.89
C GLY A 115 5.79 10.61 3.42
N ILE A 116 6.37 11.14 4.51
CA ILE A 116 7.59 10.62 5.13
C ILE A 116 7.42 9.16 5.58
N VAL A 117 6.35 8.85 6.34
CA VAL A 117 6.14 7.49 6.85
C VAL A 117 5.90 6.48 5.71
N CYS A 118 5.19 6.90 4.64
CA CYS A 118 4.97 6.06 3.47
C CYS A 118 6.27 5.83 2.69
N LEU A 119 7.09 6.87 2.51
CA LEU A 119 8.40 6.77 1.85
C LEU A 119 9.34 5.84 2.63
N LEU A 120 9.39 5.96 3.96
CA LEU A 120 10.19 5.08 4.81
C LEU A 120 9.71 3.62 4.74
N SER A 121 8.39 3.40 4.83
CA SER A 121 7.78 2.06 4.73
C SER A 121 8.04 1.42 3.37
N PHE A 122 7.93 2.20 2.29
CA PHE A 122 8.26 1.78 0.94
C PHE A 122 9.75 1.45 0.80
N ALA A 123 10.65 2.35 1.21
CA ALA A 123 12.09 2.21 1.05
C ALA A 123 12.61 0.98 1.81
N ILE A 124 12.19 0.77 3.07
CA ILE A 124 12.57 -0.43 3.81
C ILE A 124 11.95 -1.70 3.21
N GLY A 125 10.73 -1.61 2.66
CA GLY A 125 10.11 -2.67 1.87
C GLY A 125 10.94 -3.05 0.64
N VAL A 126 11.50 -2.06 -0.08
CA VAL A 126 12.42 -2.29 -1.19
C VAL A 126 13.72 -2.94 -0.71
N VAL A 127 14.33 -2.43 0.36
CA VAL A 127 15.62 -2.95 0.87
C VAL A 127 15.49 -4.38 1.40
N LEU A 128 14.62 -4.58 2.38
CA LEU A 128 14.47 -5.87 3.06
C LEU A 128 13.66 -6.88 2.24
N GLY A 129 12.70 -6.40 1.44
CA GLY A 129 11.87 -7.24 0.59
C GLY A 129 12.61 -7.89 -0.57
N ALA A 130 13.91 -7.62 -0.76
CA ALA A 130 14.77 -8.42 -1.64
C ALA A 130 14.95 -9.86 -1.16
N ASP A 131 14.92 -10.07 0.16
CA ASP A 131 14.93 -11.41 0.75
C ASP A 131 13.52 -12.03 0.66
N ARG A 132 13.42 -13.17 -0.01
CA ARG A 132 12.14 -13.87 -0.21
C ARG A 132 11.45 -14.26 1.12
N ALA A 133 12.23 -14.58 2.15
CA ALA A 133 11.71 -15.01 3.44
C ALA A 133 11.16 -13.82 4.21
N ILE A 134 11.83 -12.66 4.13
CA ILE A 134 11.31 -11.42 4.71
C ILE A 134 10.06 -10.95 3.96
N ALA A 135 10.07 -10.94 2.62
CA ALA A 135 8.91 -10.54 1.84
C ALA A 135 7.68 -11.44 2.10
N ARG A 136 7.89 -12.76 2.24
CA ARG A 136 6.82 -13.68 2.67
C ARG A 136 6.37 -13.45 4.11
N ARG A 137 7.30 -13.13 5.01
CA ARG A 137 6.96 -12.79 6.40
C ARG A 137 6.06 -11.55 6.45
N LEU A 138 6.39 -10.51 5.69
CA LEU A 138 5.57 -9.32 5.56
C LEU A 138 4.13 -9.64 5.14
N LEU A 139 3.93 -10.46 4.10
CA LEU A 139 2.58 -10.89 3.71
C LEU A 139 1.83 -11.61 4.85
N ARG A 140 2.52 -12.52 5.56
CA ARG A 140 1.91 -13.22 6.70
C ARG A 140 1.59 -12.26 7.83
N THR A 141 2.44 -11.27 8.08
CA THR A 141 2.24 -10.24 9.10
C THR A 141 0.99 -9.42 8.78
N VAL A 142 0.83 -8.94 7.55
CA VAL A 142 -0.37 -8.19 7.13
C VAL A 142 -1.64 -9.06 7.24
N ALA A 143 -1.58 -10.30 6.78
CA ALA A 143 -2.72 -11.22 6.86
C ALA A 143 -3.10 -11.57 8.31
N ALA A 144 -2.10 -11.80 9.18
CA ALA A 144 -2.31 -12.14 10.57
C ALA A 144 -2.80 -10.94 11.39
N ALA A 145 -2.21 -9.75 11.20
CA ALA A 145 -2.68 -8.52 11.82
C ALA A 145 -4.13 -8.23 11.43
N GLY A 146 -4.44 -8.32 10.12
CA GLY A 146 -5.81 -8.19 9.62
C GLY A 146 -6.79 -9.19 10.23
N LEU A 147 -6.39 -10.46 10.41
CA LEU A 147 -7.22 -11.46 11.05
C LEU A 147 -7.49 -11.13 12.53
N VAL A 148 -6.46 -10.72 13.27
CA VAL A 148 -6.61 -10.31 14.68
C VAL A 148 -7.56 -9.12 14.78
N TYR A 149 -7.40 -8.12 13.92
CA TYR A 149 -8.28 -6.95 13.88
C TYR A 149 -9.71 -7.30 13.48
N ALA A 150 -9.88 -8.21 12.52
CA ALA A 150 -11.19 -8.68 12.10
C ALA A 150 -11.92 -9.39 13.25
N ILE A 151 -11.25 -10.33 13.94
CA ILE A 151 -11.85 -11.04 15.08
C ILE A 151 -12.22 -10.06 16.20
N ALA A 152 -11.25 -9.27 16.66
CA ALA A 152 -11.50 -8.30 17.73
C ALA A 152 -12.57 -7.27 17.34
N GLY A 153 -12.53 -6.81 16.08
CA GLY A 153 -13.47 -5.85 15.54
C GLY A 153 -14.89 -6.41 15.47
N ILE A 154 -15.06 -7.62 14.94
CA ILE A 154 -16.38 -8.29 14.85
C ILE A 154 -16.96 -8.52 16.24
N VAL A 155 -16.16 -9.04 17.18
CA VAL A 155 -16.62 -9.32 18.55
C VAL A 155 -17.04 -8.03 19.25
N THR A 156 -16.19 -7.00 19.21
CA THR A 156 -16.50 -5.72 19.87
C THR A 156 -17.66 -4.98 19.20
N PHE A 157 -17.79 -5.07 17.87
CA PHE A 157 -18.92 -4.50 17.12
C PHE A 157 -20.25 -5.19 17.46
N ALA A 158 -20.25 -6.49 17.74
CA ALA A 158 -21.44 -7.21 18.18
C ALA A 158 -21.88 -6.82 19.61
N ILE A 159 -20.94 -6.37 20.45
CA ILE A 159 -21.22 -5.91 21.82
C ILE A 159 -21.73 -4.46 21.81
N ASP A 160 -20.98 -3.56 21.15
CA ASP A 160 -21.35 -2.15 21.02
C ASP A 160 -20.88 -1.62 19.66
N PRO A 161 -21.80 -1.46 18.69
CA PRO A 161 -21.45 -0.98 17.35
C PRO A 161 -21.04 0.49 17.35
N THR A 162 -21.32 1.26 18.40
CA THR A 162 -21.01 2.69 18.49
C THR A 162 -19.56 2.98 18.90
N ARG A 163 -18.78 1.94 19.23
CA ARG A 163 -17.40 2.08 19.69
C ARG A 163 -16.39 1.32 18.81
N ILE A 164 -15.15 1.82 18.77
CA ILE A 164 -13.99 1.14 18.16
C ILE A 164 -13.25 0.38 19.27
N PHE A 165 -13.26 -0.95 19.17
CA PHE A 165 -12.73 -1.88 20.19
C PHE A 165 -13.25 -1.63 21.61
N LEU A 166 -14.45 -1.06 21.77
CA LEU A 166 -15.02 -0.60 23.06
C LEU A 166 -14.26 0.53 23.76
N LEU A 167 -13.14 1.00 23.19
CA LEU A 167 -12.24 1.98 23.79
C LEU A 167 -12.57 3.42 23.36
N HIS A 168 -12.98 3.61 22.11
CA HIS A 168 -13.21 4.94 21.54
C HIS A 168 -14.62 5.05 20.97
N GLU A 169 -15.34 6.11 21.31
CA GLU A 169 -16.66 6.39 20.75
C GLU A 169 -16.53 6.85 19.30
N LYS A 170 -17.45 6.40 18.45
CA LYS A 170 -17.50 6.80 17.05
C LYS A 170 -18.29 8.10 16.91
N GLU A 171 -17.72 9.04 16.19
CA GLU A 171 -18.42 10.26 15.77
C GLU A 171 -19.24 10.05 14.49
N ALA A 172 -18.88 9.04 13.68
CA ALA A 172 -19.52 8.71 12.42
C ALA A 172 -19.62 7.19 12.21
N HIS A 173 -20.49 6.76 11.29
CA HIS A 173 -20.68 5.35 10.92
C HIS A 173 -21.07 4.42 12.09
N LEU A 174 -21.96 4.90 12.97
CA LEU A 174 -22.38 4.23 14.21
C LEU A 174 -22.90 2.79 14.03
N THR A 175 -23.44 2.46 12.86
CA THR A 175 -24.03 1.15 12.56
C THR A 175 -23.13 0.24 11.74
N TRP A 176 -21.87 0.63 11.48
CA TRP A 176 -20.95 -0.11 10.61
C TRP A 176 -19.66 -0.46 11.33
N LEU A 177 -19.05 -1.59 10.96
CA LEU A 177 -17.73 -1.97 11.45
C LEU A 177 -16.66 -1.04 10.86
N THR A 178 -15.84 -0.42 11.73
CA THR A 178 -14.73 0.44 11.30
C THR A 178 -13.38 0.02 11.88
N SER A 179 -13.38 -0.61 13.06
CA SER A 179 -12.16 -1.02 13.80
C SER A 179 -11.14 -1.72 12.89
N PRO A 180 -9.84 -1.38 12.95
CA PRO A 180 -9.21 -0.40 13.84
C PRO A 180 -9.30 1.05 13.32
N PHE A 181 -9.94 1.30 12.19
CA PHE A 181 -10.01 2.61 11.55
C PHE A 181 -11.22 3.42 12.04
N VAL A 182 -11.16 4.74 11.85
CA VAL A 182 -12.32 5.64 12.00
C VAL A 182 -13.22 5.64 10.76
N ASN A 183 -12.64 5.43 9.58
CA ASN A 183 -13.35 5.45 8.29
C ASN A 183 -13.74 4.02 7.86
N ARG A 184 -15.04 3.77 7.65
CA ARG A 184 -15.58 2.46 7.25
C ARG A 184 -15.09 1.99 5.88
N ASN A 185 -14.84 2.93 4.95
CA ASN A 185 -14.43 2.59 3.60
C ASN A 185 -12.97 2.12 3.57
N THR A 186 -12.10 2.77 4.33
CA THR A 186 -10.72 2.33 4.56
C THR A 186 -10.67 0.97 5.27
N ALA A 187 -11.51 0.75 6.27
CA ALA A 187 -11.63 -0.56 6.90
C ALA A 187 -12.03 -1.65 5.90
N GLY A 188 -13.02 -1.37 5.04
CA GLY A 188 -13.48 -2.29 4.01
C GLY A 188 -12.37 -2.71 3.04
N ILE A 189 -11.67 -1.75 2.44
CA ILE A 189 -10.57 -2.04 1.49
C ILE A 189 -9.38 -2.71 2.19
N TYR A 190 -9.08 -2.37 3.44
CA TYR A 190 -8.03 -3.04 4.24
C TYR A 190 -8.35 -4.52 4.47
N TYR A 191 -9.55 -4.83 4.99
CA TYR A 191 -9.97 -6.21 5.22
C TYR A 191 -10.06 -7.01 3.91
N GLY A 192 -10.46 -6.37 2.81
CA GLY A 192 -10.39 -6.95 1.49
C GLY A 192 -8.97 -7.31 1.04
N CYS A 193 -7.98 -6.44 1.29
CA CYS A 193 -6.56 -6.74 1.03
C CYS A 193 -6.05 -7.90 1.91
N CYS A 194 -6.42 -7.95 3.19
CA CYS A 194 -6.05 -9.07 4.07
C CYS A 194 -6.69 -10.39 3.62
N ALA A 195 -7.97 -10.36 3.21
CA ALA A 195 -8.66 -11.51 2.65
C ALA A 195 -7.96 -11.99 1.36
N LEU A 196 -7.61 -11.08 0.45
CA LEU A 196 -6.85 -11.38 -0.77
C LEU A 196 -5.54 -12.13 -0.46
N ILE A 197 -4.78 -11.71 0.56
CA ILE A 197 -3.52 -12.37 0.94
C ILE A 197 -3.78 -13.78 1.48
N TRP A 198 -4.79 -13.98 2.34
CA TRP A 198 -5.19 -15.31 2.81
C TRP A 198 -5.60 -16.23 1.66
N LEU A 199 -6.39 -15.70 0.72
CA LEU A 199 -6.81 -16.41 -0.48
C LEU A 199 -5.61 -16.85 -1.31
N LEU A 200 -4.62 -15.98 -1.52
CA LEU A 200 -3.42 -16.30 -2.28
C LEU A 200 -2.54 -17.37 -1.59
N PHE A 201 -2.43 -17.37 -0.26
CA PHE A 201 -1.77 -18.47 0.45
C PHE A 201 -2.49 -19.80 0.27
N GLY A 202 -3.83 -19.80 0.30
CA GLY A 202 -4.65 -20.96 -0.05
C GLY A 202 -4.40 -21.43 -1.49
N CYS A 203 -4.39 -20.51 -2.45
CA CYS A 203 -4.12 -20.80 -3.86
C CYS A 203 -2.74 -21.43 -4.07
N GLU A 204 -1.70 -20.91 -3.40
CA GLU A 204 -0.34 -21.47 -3.47
C GLU A 204 -0.30 -22.92 -2.94
N LEU A 205 -1.00 -23.20 -1.85
CA LEU A 205 -1.08 -24.56 -1.30
C LEU A 205 -1.83 -25.51 -2.25
N ILE A 206 -2.90 -25.04 -2.88
CA ILE A 206 -3.67 -25.78 -3.89
C ILE A 206 -2.80 -26.06 -5.13
N GLU A 207 -2.06 -25.06 -5.62
CA GLU A 207 -1.20 -25.20 -6.80
C GLU A 207 -0.08 -26.23 -6.57
N ARG A 208 0.55 -26.22 -5.39
CA ARG A 208 1.58 -27.21 -5.03
C ARG A 208 1.07 -28.64 -5.04
N ASN A 209 -0.21 -28.84 -4.75
CA ASN A 209 -0.87 -30.15 -4.69
C ASN A 209 -1.81 -30.37 -5.88
N TRP A 210 -1.64 -29.62 -6.97
CA TRP A 210 -2.55 -29.64 -8.11
C TRP A 210 -2.61 -31.03 -8.76
N PRO A 211 -3.81 -31.61 -8.99
CA PRO A 211 -3.93 -32.91 -9.66
C PRO A 211 -3.39 -32.87 -11.11
N PRO A 212 -2.69 -33.91 -11.60
CA PRO A 212 -2.06 -33.93 -12.93
C PRO A 212 -3.07 -34.06 -14.08
N ARG A 213 -4.32 -34.43 -13.79
CA ARG A 213 -5.43 -34.52 -14.77
C ARG A 213 -6.44 -33.39 -14.53
N ARG A 214 -7.69 -33.54 -15.01
CA ARG A 214 -8.79 -32.59 -14.72
C ARG A 214 -8.91 -32.31 -13.22
N PHE A 215 -9.09 -31.03 -12.89
CA PHE A 215 -9.32 -30.57 -11.53
C PHE A 215 -10.55 -31.27 -10.93
N SER A 216 -10.41 -31.78 -9.72
CA SER A 216 -11.48 -32.40 -8.94
C SER A 216 -11.21 -32.15 -7.44
N PRO A 217 -12.16 -31.57 -6.69
CA PRO A 217 -11.97 -31.26 -5.27
C PRO A 217 -11.65 -32.49 -4.41
N SER A 218 -12.31 -33.63 -4.65
CA SER A 218 -12.04 -34.88 -3.93
C SER A 218 -10.62 -35.39 -4.15
N ARG A 219 -10.12 -35.31 -5.39
CA ARG A 219 -8.73 -35.69 -5.73
C ARG A 219 -7.70 -34.74 -5.14
N LEU A 220 -8.02 -33.45 -5.05
CA LEU A 220 -7.17 -32.47 -4.38
C LEU A 220 -7.09 -32.77 -2.88
N LEU A 221 -8.23 -32.98 -2.22
CA LEU A 221 -8.29 -33.34 -0.80
C LEU A 221 -7.52 -34.63 -0.50
N ALA A 222 -7.64 -35.65 -1.36
CA ALA A 222 -6.89 -36.90 -1.24
C ALA A 222 -5.36 -36.71 -1.31
N ARG A 223 -4.88 -35.69 -2.03
CA ARG A 223 -3.44 -35.35 -2.11
C ARG A 223 -2.91 -34.55 -0.93
N LEU A 224 -3.78 -33.85 -0.20
CA LEU A 224 -3.37 -33.05 0.94
C LEU A 224 -3.17 -33.97 2.15
N ASP A 225 -1.94 -34.02 2.66
CA ASP A 225 -1.64 -34.64 3.95
C ASP A 225 -2.37 -33.90 5.10
N GLY A 226 -2.46 -34.54 6.27
CA GLY A 226 -3.12 -33.96 7.45
C GLY A 226 -2.66 -32.52 7.76
N PRO A 227 -1.33 -32.24 7.82
CA PRO A 227 -0.81 -30.89 8.01
C PRO A 227 -1.19 -29.89 6.92
N ALA A 228 -1.19 -30.26 5.64
CA ALA A 228 -1.64 -29.37 4.56
C ALA A 228 -3.13 -29.10 4.63
N ARG A 229 -3.98 -30.09 4.97
CA ARG A 229 -5.41 -29.86 5.18
C ARG A 229 -5.68 -28.84 6.28
N ARG A 230 -4.98 -28.95 7.42
CA ARG A 230 -5.09 -27.97 8.52
C ARG A 230 -4.64 -26.57 8.09
N ARG A 231 -3.55 -26.46 7.34
CA ARG A 231 -3.08 -25.17 6.80
C ARG A 231 -4.08 -24.56 5.83
N LEU A 232 -4.66 -25.36 4.93
CA LEU A 232 -5.69 -24.90 4.00
C LEU A 232 -6.94 -24.42 4.73
N ALA A 233 -7.39 -25.16 5.75
CA ALA A 233 -8.51 -24.76 6.59
C ALA A 233 -8.21 -23.45 7.34
N GLY A 234 -6.99 -23.28 7.88
CA GLY A 234 -6.56 -22.02 8.50
C GLY A 234 -6.54 -20.84 7.53
N HIS A 235 -6.05 -21.03 6.30
CA HIS A 235 -6.11 -20.00 5.25
C HIS A 235 -7.56 -19.65 4.86
N ALA A 236 -8.43 -20.66 4.71
CA ALA A 236 -9.84 -20.46 4.41
C ALA A 236 -10.57 -19.72 5.54
N LEU A 237 -10.31 -20.08 6.80
CA LEU A 237 -10.85 -19.38 7.96
C LEU A 237 -10.38 -17.92 8.00
N GLY A 238 -9.08 -17.68 7.82
CA GLY A 238 -8.53 -16.32 7.76
C GLY A 238 -9.16 -15.48 6.65
N TRP A 239 -9.36 -16.07 5.48
CA TRP A 239 -10.08 -15.47 4.36
C TRP A 239 -11.52 -15.13 4.73
N LEU A 240 -12.30 -16.10 5.23
CA LEU A 240 -13.72 -15.93 5.59
C LEU A 240 -13.93 -14.86 6.66
N VAL A 241 -13.09 -14.84 7.70
CA VAL A 241 -13.21 -13.86 8.80
C VAL A 241 -12.90 -12.45 8.32
N CYS A 242 -11.85 -12.26 7.50
CA CYS A 242 -11.56 -10.96 6.90
C CYS A 242 -12.66 -10.53 5.93
N LEU A 243 -13.26 -11.47 5.19
CA LEU A 243 -14.33 -11.21 4.24
C LEU A 243 -15.63 -10.82 4.97
N LEU A 244 -15.95 -11.47 6.09
CA LEU A 244 -17.05 -11.09 6.97
C LEU A 244 -16.84 -9.68 7.53
N ALA A 245 -15.65 -9.37 8.06
CA ALA A 245 -15.32 -8.03 8.54
C ALA A 245 -15.48 -6.99 7.43
N MET A 246 -14.99 -7.27 6.21
CA MET A 246 -15.16 -6.41 5.04
C MET A 246 -16.64 -6.12 4.75
N PHE A 247 -17.52 -7.14 4.74
CA PHE A 247 -18.96 -6.92 4.52
C PHE A 247 -19.63 -6.12 5.63
N LEU A 248 -19.25 -6.36 6.89
CA LEU A 248 -19.79 -5.62 8.04
C LEU A 248 -19.40 -4.14 8.05
N THR A 249 -18.42 -3.72 7.23
CA THR A 249 -18.10 -2.29 7.06
C THR A 249 -19.15 -1.52 6.26
N GLY A 250 -19.98 -2.22 5.46
CA GLY A 250 -20.93 -1.57 4.54
C GLY A 250 -20.27 -0.75 3.42
N SER A 251 -18.95 -0.84 3.24
CA SER A 251 -18.22 -0.14 2.17
C SER A 251 -18.49 -0.79 0.81
N ARG A 252 -19.46 -0.26 0.06
CA ARG A 252 -19.84 -0.77 -1.27
C ARG A 252 -18.64 -0.78 -2.24
N GLY A 253 -17.92 0.35 -2.31
CA GLY A 253 -16.70 0.48 -3.11
C GLY A 253 -15.59 -0.47 -2.63
N GLY A 254 -15.37 -0.55 -1.32
CA GLY A 254 -14.38 -1.45 -0.72
C GLY A 254 -14.66 -2.93 -1.03
N VAL A 255 -15.91 -3.37 -0.90
CA VAL A 255 -16.35 -4.73 -1.23
C VAL A 255 -16.17 -5.02 -2.72
N GLY A 256 -16.71 -4.18 -3.61
CA GLY A 256 -16.65 -4.40 -5.05
C GLY A 256 -15.21 -4.47 -5.59
N ILE A 257 -14.37 -3.50 -5.21
CA ILE A 257 -12.98 -3.43 -5.64
C ILE A 257 -12.15 -4.59 -5.08
N SER A 258 -12.36 -4.98 -3.81
CA SER A 258 -11.63 -6.09 -3.19
C SER A 258 -11.99 -7.44 -3.80
N LEU A 259 -13.27 -7.67 -4.09
CA LEU A 259 -13.73 -8.89 -4.77
C LEU A 259 -13.20 -8.97 -6.20
N LEU A 260 -13.24 -7.85 -6.94
CA LEU A 260 -12.62 -7.77 -8.26
C LEU A 260 -11.12 -8.09 -8.19
N ALA A 261 -10.39 -7.50 -7.24
CA ALA A 261 -8.97 -7.76 -7.05
C ALA A 261 -8.70 -9.23 -6.70
N ALA A 262 -9.53 -9.86 -5.87
CA ALA A 262 -9.45 -11.29 -5.54
C ALA A 262 -9.65 -12.17 -6.79
N VAL A 263 -10.65 -11.88 -7.61
CA VAL A 263 -10.88 -12.67 -8.84
C VAL A 263 -9.74 -12.48 -9.83
N VAL A 264 -9.30 -11.24 -10.07
CA VAL A 264 -8.15 -10.95 -10.94
C VAL A 264 -6.89 -11.68 -10.45
N ALA A 265 -6.63 -11.66 -9.14
CA ALA A 265 -5.49 -12.35 -8.56
C ALA A 265 -5.56 -13.87 -8.79
N VAL A 266 -6.70 -14.50 -8.52
CA VAL A 266 -6.90 -15.94 -8.77
C VAL A 266 -6.76 -16.28 -10.25
N ALA A 267 -7.28 -15.43 -11.15
CA ALA A 267 -7.21 -15.63 -12.60
C ALA A 267 -5.76 -15.64 -13.06
N ILE A 268 -5.01 -14.62 -12.63
CA ILE A 268 -3.59 -14.47 -12.95
C ILE A 268 -2.76 -15.60 -12.35
N PHE A 269 -3.08 -16.03 -11.13
CA PHE A 269 -2.38 -17.10 -10.43
C PHE A 269 -2.53 -18.45 -11.15
N PHE A 270 -3.75 -18.79 -11.56
CA PHE A 270 -4.05 -20.07 -12.24
C PHE A 270 -4.06 -19.99 -13.77
N ARG A 271 -3.61 -18.88 -14.39
CA ARG A 271 -3.65 -18.66 -15.86
C ARG A 271 -3.00 -19.75 -16.72
N LYS A 272 -2.01 -20.48 -16.16
CA LYS A 272 -1.34 -21.60 -16.87
C LYS A 272 -2.00 -22.96 -16.64
N ARG A 273 -2.93 -23.04 -15.69
CA ARG A 273 -3.60 -24.27 -15.25
C ARG A 273 -5.04 -24.35 -15.73
N MET A 274 -5.73 -23.21 -15.82
CA MET A 274 -7.14 -23.17 -16.23
C MET A 274 -7.29 -22.95 -17.73
N PRO A 275 -8.11 -23.75 -18.45
CA PRO A 275 -8.44 -23.48 -19.83
C PRO A 275 -9.26 -22.18 -19.99
N PRO A 276 -9.26 -21.55 -21.17
CA PRO A 276 -9.81 -20.21 -21.41
C PRO A 276 -11.28 -20.03 -20.98
N ARG A 277 -12.09 -21.09 -21.06
CA ARG A 277 -13.50 -21.10 -20.62
C ARG A 277 -13.71 -20.72 -19.15
N TYR A 278 -12.74 -20.99 -18.27
CA TYR A 278 -12.84 -20.57 -16.88
C TYR A 278 -12.62 -19.05 -16.74
N GLY A 279 -11.95 -18.40 -17.70
CA GLY A 279 -11.88 -16.94 -17.77
C GLY A 279 -13.25 -16.30 -17.94
N LEU A 280 -14.12 -16.88 -18.78
CA LEU A 280 -15.51 -16.46 -18.92
C LEU A 280 -16.30 -16.67 -17.62
N ILE A 281 -16.13 -17.82 -16.95
CA ILE A 281 -16.79 -18.09 -15.66
C ILE A 281 -16.33 -17.08 -14.61
N MET A 282 -15.05 -16.74 -14.57
CA MET A 282 -14.52 -15.73 -13.65
C MET A 282 -15.06 -14.33 -13.97
N ALA A 283 -15.17 -13.97 -15.24
CA ALA A 283 -15.80 -12.72 -15.67
C ALA A 283 -17.29 -12.66 -15.28
N LEU A 284 -18.02 -13.77 -15.42
CA LEU A 284 -19.40 -13.89 -14.97
C LEU A 284 -19.50 -13.82 -13.44
N CYS A 285 -18.64 -14.50 -12.69
CA CYS A 285 -18.59 -14.41 -11.23
C CYS A 285 -18.30 -12.98 -10.76
N VAL A 286 -17.37 -12.27 -11.41
CA VAL A 286 -17.11 -10.85 -11.15
C VAL A 286 -18.35 -10.02 -11.46
N GLY A 287 -18.94 -10.20 -12.64
CA GLY A 287 -20.16 -9.50 -13.05
C GLY A 287 -21.31 -9.71 -12.06
N SER A 288 -21.51 -10.94 -11.58
CA SER A 288 -22.51 -11.28 -10.57
C SER A 288 -22.17 -10.71 -9.19
N LEU A 289 -20.90 -10.71 -8.76
CA LEU A 289 -20.50 -10.12 -7.48
C LEU A 289 -20.61 -8.59 -7.51
N VAL A 290 -20.27 -7.97 -8.63
CA VAL A 290 -20.51 -6.54 -8.87
C VAL A 290 -22.01 -6.28 -8.87
N ALA A 291 -22.82 -7.09 -9.54
CA ALA A 291 -24.27 -6.99 -9.50
C ALA A 291 -24.85 -7.18 -8.09
N LEU A 292 -24.28 -8.09 -7.28
CA LEU A 292 -24.66 -8.25 -5.86
C LEU A 292 -24.25 -7.05 -5.01
N ALA A 293 -23.09 -6.45 -5.26
CA ALA A 293 -22.70 -5.20 -4.62
C ALA A 293 -23.62 -4.04 -5.03
N LEU A 294 -24.05 -3.99 -6.30
CA LEU A 294 -25.07 -3.07 -6.82
C LEU A 294 -26.47 -3.36 -6.24
N LEU A 295 -26.82 -4.62 -6.00
CA LEU A 295 -28.07 -4.98 -5.32
C LEU A 295 -28.03 -4.60 -3.85
N GLN A 296 -26.88 -4.66 -3.17
CA GLN A 296 -26.69 -4.08 -1.84
C GLN A 296 -26.73 -2.53 -1.85
N LEU A 297 -26.41 -1.89 -2.99
CA LEU A 297 -26.67 -0.46 -3.19
C LEU A 297 -28.17 -0.15 -3.18
N LEU A 298 -28.98 -1.04 -3.78
CA LEU A 298 -30.41 -0.90 -4.03
C LEU A 298 -31.32 -1.51 -2.93
N GLY A 299 -30.82 -2.47 -2.15
CA GLY A 299 -31.60 -3.36 -1.26
C GLY A 299 -32.23 -2.71 -0.03
N GLY A 300 -32.12 -1.39 0.13
CA GLY A 300 -32.89 -0.60 1.08
C GLY A 300 -33.84 0.33 0.35
N GLY A 301 -35.00 -0.17 -0.09
CA GLY A 301 -36.10 0.63 -0.61
C GLY A 301 -35.76 1.55 -1.79
N VAL A 302 -35.56 0.96 -2.97
CA VAL A 302 -35.35 1.68 -4.26
C VAL A 302 -36.43 2.73 -4.53
N GLY A 303 -37.65 2.59 -4.02
CA GLY A 303 -38.73 3.56 -4.27
C GLY A 303 -38.70 4.83 -3.39
N ALA A 304 -38.34 4.70 -2.11
CA ALA A 304 -38.45 5.81 -1.14
C ALA A 304 -37.12 6.54 -0.89
N ARG A 305 -35.99 5.91 -1.21
CA ARG A 305 -34.67 6.54 -1.11
C ARG A 305 -34.32 7.36 -2.34
N PHE A 306 -34.74 6.96 -3.54
CA PHE A 306 -34.46 7.74 -4.76
C PHE A 306 -35.12 9.13 -4.76
N SER A 307 -36.24 9.31 -4.05
CA SER A 307 -36.97 10.58 -3.96
C SER A 307 -36.62 11.44 -2.73
N THR A 308 -35.97 10.86 -1.71
CA THR A 308 -35.77 11.52 -0.39
C THR A 308 -34.32 11.43 0.13
N MET A 309 -33.46 10.65 -0.52
CA MET A 309 -32.04 10.42 -0.23
C MET A 309 -31.34 10.09 -1.56
N GLY A 310 -31.19 11.08 -2.43
CA GLY A 310 -30.57 10.94 -3.76
C GLY A 310 -29.12 10.44 -3.67
N LEU A 311 -28.96 9.12 -3.51
CA LEU A 311 -27.70 8.43 -3.24
C LEU A 311 -27.01 8.91 -1.95
N SER A 312 -26.25 8.04 -1.31
CA SER A 312 -25.38 8.38 -0.18
C SER A 312 -24.16 9.25 -0.61
N ASP A 313 -24.36 10.13 -1.60
CA ASP A 313 -23.39 10.79 -2.49
C ASP A 313 -23.70 12.29 -2.71
N GLU A 314 -24.60 12.89 -1.91
CA GLU A 314 -25.19 14.25 -2.04
C GLU A 314 -24.21 15.44 -1.90
N GLY A 315 -22.94 15.23 -2.24
CA GLY A 315 -21.96 16.30 -2.35
C GLY A 315 -20.68 15.88 -3.07
N ARG A 316 -20.38 14.58 -3.26
CA ARG A 316 -19.09 14.13 -3.81
C ARG A 316 -18.85 14.61 -5.25
N PHE A 317 -19.86 14.53 -6.11
CA PHE A 317 -19.71 14.99 -7.49
C PHE A 317 -19.50 16.51 -7.53
N SER A 318 -20.24 17.24 -6.70
CA SER A 318 -20.10 18.69 -6.53
C SER A 318 -18.73 19.05 -5.92
N THR A 319 -18.25 18.27 -4.95
CA THR A 319 -16.89 18.32 -4.39
C THR A 319 -15.87 18.13 -5.49
N TYR A 320 -15.98 17.09 -6.33
CA TYR A 320 -15.06 16.87 -7.44
C TYR A 320 -15.05 18.03 -8.42
N ARG A 321 -16.22 18.60 -8.75
CA ARG A 321 -16.31 19.77 -9.61
C ARG A 321 -15.63 21.00 -8.98
N ALA A 322 -15.82 21.22 -7.69
CA ALA A 322 -15.14 22.28 -6.94
C ALA A 322 -13.62 22.05 -6.87
N THR A 323 -13.17 20.83 -6.60
CA THR A 323 -11.75 20.45 -6.61
C THR A 323 -11.12 20.63 -7.99
N LEU A 324 -11.84 20.34 -9.07
CA LEU A 324 -11.36 20.62 -10.43
C LEU A 324 -11.15 22.11 -10.67
N ARG A 325 -12.03 22.98 -10.15
CA ARG A 325 -11.83 24.44 -10.22
C ARG A 325 -10.59 24.86 -9.43
N MET A 326 -10.38 24.33 -8.22
CA MET A 326 -9.14 24.57 -7.44
C MET A 326 -7.90 24.21 -8.28
N ILE A 327 -7.91 23.06 -8.96
CA ILE A 327 -6.82 22.64 -9.85
C ILE A 327 -6.63 23.61 -11.02
N PHE A 328 -7.71 24.12 -11.62
CA PHE A 328 -7.60 25.07 -12.74
C PHE A 328 -7.05 26.44 -12.32
N ASP A 329 -7.34 26.88 -11.10
CA ASP A 329 -6.85 28.15 -10.57
C ASP A 329 -5.37 28.05 -10.13
N HIS A 330 -4.92 26.89 -9.63
CA HIS A 330 -3.53 26.65 -9.20
C HIS A 330 -2.90 25.37 -9.81
N PRO A 331 -2.75 25.28 -11.15
CA PRO A 331 -2.49 24.00 -11.83
C PRO A 331 -1.13 23.39 -11.57
N TRP A 332 -0.07 24.19 -11.37
CA TRP A 332 1.29 23.66 -11.34
C TRP A 332 1.72 23.17 -9.97
N LEU A 333 1.51 23.99 -8.94
CA LEU A 333 1.97 23.74 -7.57
C LEU A 333 0.80 23.50 -6.60
N GLY A 334 -0.45 23.72 -7.01
CA GLY A 334 -1.60 23.60 -6.13
C GLY A 334 -1.66 24.68 -5.04
N ASP A 335 -2.63 24.55 -4.15
CA ASP A 335 -2.91 25.50 -3.07
C ASP A 335 -2.09 25.26 -1.78
N GLY A 336 -1.28 24.20 -1.73
CA GLY A 336 -0.51 23.80 -0.55
C GLY A 336 -0.85 22.39 -0.07
N PHE A 337 0.17 21.57 0.26
CA PHE A 337 -0.09 20.22 0.77
C PHE A 337 -1.00 20.20 2.01
N GLY A 338 -2.07 19.42 1.91
CA GLY A 338 -3.05 19.25 2.99
C GLY A 338 -3.81 20.52 3.31
N SER A 339 -3.89 21.48 2.38
CA SER A 339 -4.63 22.74 2.54
C SER A 339 -6.10 22.63 2.11
N PHE A 340 -6.53 21.47 1.58
CA PHE A 340 -7.87 21.24 1.05
C PHE A 340 -8.99 21.81 1.93
N GLU A 341 -8.98 21.51 3.23
CA GLU A 341 -10.02 21.96 4.19
C GLU A 341 -10.14 23.50 4.28
N TRP A 342 -9.06 24.24 4.04
CA TRP A 342 -9.02 25.69 4.10
C TRP A 342 -9.41 26.34 2.76
N VAL A 343 -9.10 25.70 1.65
CA VAL A 343 -9.35 26.23 0.29
C VAL A 343 -10.77 25.90 -0.16
N TYR A 344 -11.21 24.66 0.09
CA TYR A 344 -12.46 24.11 -0.43
C TYR A 344 -13.71 24.97 -0.16
N PRO A 345 -13.89 25.61 1.03
CA PRO A 345 -15.05 26.43 1.29
C PRO A 345 -15.29 27.56 0.27
N ALA A 346 -14.23 28.11 -0.33
CA ALA A 346 -14.34 29.16 -1.34
C ALA A 346 -14.88 28.66 -2.70
N TYR A 347 -14.74 27.36 -2.98
CA TYR A 347 -15.15 26.72 -4.23
C TYR A 347 -16.46 25.94 -4.11
N ARG A 348 -16.91 25.73 -2.87
CA ARG A 348 -18.12 24.99 -2.51
C ARG A 348 -19.36 25.66 -3.09
N THR A 349 -20.26 24.85 -3.65
CA THR A 349 -21.54 25.29 -4.21
C THR A 349 -22.70 25.03 -3.24
N ASP A 350 -23.81 25.75 -3.42
CA ASP A 350 -24.97 25.79 -2.51
C ASP A 350 -25.71 24.45 -2.36
N ASP A 351 -25.49 23.52 -3.30
CA ASP A 351 -26.04 22.16 -3.29
C ASP A 351 -25.37 21.23 -2.27
N ILE A 352 -24.33 21.70 -1.58
CA ILE A 352 -23.59 20.93 -0.58
C ILE A 352 -24.02 21.38 0.83
N SER A 353 -24.61 20.50 1.64
CA SER A 353 -25.14 20.79 2.99
C SER A 353 -24.13 21.45 3.94
N LEU A 354 -24.38 22.68 4.39
CA LEU A 354 -23.55 23.42 5.37
C LEU A 354 -23.32 22.70 6.71
N ARG A 355 -24.09 21.63 7.01
CA ARG A 355 -23.86 20.78 8.18
C ARG A 355 -22.65 19.86 7.94
N GLY A 356 -21.62 20.01 8.77
CA GLY A 356 -20.38 19.21 8.75
C GLY A 356 -19.24 19.87 7.98
N THR A 357 -18.01 19.48 8.29
CA THR A 357 -16.79 19.93 7.59
C THR A 357 -16.38 18.94 6.50
N TRP A 358 -16.32 19.40 5.26
CA TRP A 358 -15.70 18.66 4.15
C TRP A 358 -14.19 18.91 4.20
N ASN A 359 -13.49 18.05 4.93
CA ASN A 359 -12.04 18.17 5.12
C ASN A 359 -11.21 17.42 4.06
N ARG A 360 -11.86 16.66 3.18
CA ARG A 360 -11.23 15.85 2.12
C ARG A 360 -12.03 15.90 0.83
N ALA A 361 -11.34 15.72 -0.30
CA ALA A 361 -11.98 15.67 -1.61
C ALA A 361 -12.78 14.38 -1.83
N HIS A 362 -12.59 13.34 -1.01
CA HIS A 362 -13.06 11.97 -1.26
C HIS A 362 -12.59 11.41 -2.62
N ASN A 363 -11.44 11.87 -3.07
CA ASN A 363 -10.67 11.32 -4.17
C ASN A 363 -9.22 11.77 -3.93
N SER A 364 -8.37 10.85 -3.46
CA SER A 364 -6.99 11.19 -3.10
C SER A 364 -6.17 11.73 -4.27
N TRP A 365 -6.51 11.37 -5.49
CA TRP A 365 -5.79 11.81 -6.68
C TRP A 365 -6.15 13.24 -7.08
N LEU A 366 -7.44 13.59 -6.99
CA LEU A 366 -7.88 14.98 -7.18
C LEU A 366 -7.34 15.87 -6.06
N GLU A 367 -7.37 15.41 -4.81
CA GLU A 367 -6.80 16.18 -3.70
C GLU A 367 -5.28 16.36 -3.84
N LEU A 368 -4.55 15.32 -4.27
CA LEU A 368 -3.11 15.47 -4.55
C LEU A 368 -2.85 16.50 -5.66
N ALA A 369 -3.72 16.54 -6.68
CA ALA A 369 -3.61 17.51 -7.76
C ALA A 369 -4.01 18.93 -7.33
N SER A 370 -5.01 19.10 -6.46
CA SER A 370 -5.36 20.43 -5.93
C SER A 370 -4.30 20.95 -4.95
N ASP A 371 -3.75 20.07 -4.13
CA ASP A 371 -2.87 20.48 -3.03
C ASP A 371 -1.40 20.57 -3.46
N GLY A 372 -0.93 19.65 -4.30
CA GLY A 372 0.46 19.58 -4.77
C GLY A 372 0.65 19.95 -6.24
N GLY A 373 -0.44 20.29 -6.93
CA GLY A 373 -0.45 20.61 -8.35
C GLY A 373 -0.29 19.38 -9.26
N MET A 374 -0.50 19.63 -10.55
CA MET A 374 -0.33 18.64 -11.62
C MET A 374 1.11 18.13 -11.72
N LEU A 375 2.10 18.93 -11.31
CA LEU A 375 3.50 18.52 -11.30
C LEU A 375 3.72 17.33 -10.35
N MET A 376 3.29 17.46 -9.10
CA MET A 376 3.42 16.39 -8.11
C MET A 376 2.47 15.23 -8.44
N ALA A 377 1.20 15.51 -8.72
CA ALA A 377 0.22 14.48 -9.01
C ALA A 377 0.60 13.65 -10.24
N GLY A 378 1.05 14.30 -11.31
CA GLY A 378 1.52 13.64 -12.53
C GLY A 378 2.74 12.75 -12.28
N ALA A 379 3.74 13.25 -11.54
CA ALA A 379 4.93 12.47 -11.20
C ALA A 379 4.59 11.21 -10.38
N VAL A 380 3.70 11.34 -9.39
CA VAL A 380 3.24 10.20 -8.57
C VAL A 380 2.45 9.19 -9.42
N ILE A 381 1.55 9.64 -10.28
CA ILE A 381 0.76 8.76 -11.16
C ILE A 381 1.69 7.99 -12.11
N VAL A 382 2.64 8.67 -12.76
CA VAL A 382 3.61 8.04 -13.65
C VAL A 382 4.45 6.99 -12.91
N ALA A 383 4.93 7.33 -11.71
CA ALA A 383 5.70 6.39 -10.88
C ALA A 383 4.87 5.16 -10.46
N LEU A 384 3.59 5.37 -10.11
CA LEU A 384 2.68 4.29 -9.74
C LEU A 384 2.39 3.36 -10.93
N LEU A 385 2.13 3.92 -12.12
CA LEU A 385 1.92 3.15 -13.34
C LEU A 385 3.18 2.37 -13.76
N ALA A 386 4.36 2.97 -13.61
CA ALA A 386 5.63 2.28 -13.81
C ALA A 386 5.81 1.13 -12.80
N ALA A 387 5.50 1.35 -11.53
CA ALA A 387 5.55 0.32 -10.50
C ALA A 387 4.59 -0.85 -10.80
N PHE A 388 3.36 -0.57 -11.20
CA PHE A 388 2.40 -1.60 -11.62
C PHE A 388 2.86 -2.36 -12.86
N SER A 389 3.50 -1.69 -13.81
CA SER A 389 4.08 -2.32 -15.00
C SER A 389 5.21 -3.29 -14.63
N VAL A 390 6.10 -2.88 -13.72
CA VAL A 390 7.18 -3.73 -13.19
C VAL A 390 6.62 -4.94 -12.43
N LEU A 391 5.63 -4.74 -11.55
CA LEU A 391 4.97 -5.82 -10.84
C LEU A 391 4.28 -6.80 -11.80
N ALA A 392 3.55 -6.28 -12.78
CA ALA A 392 2.86 -7.10 -13.78
C ALA A 392 3.86 -7.88 -14.65
N HIS A 393 5.03 -7.31 -14.95
CA HIS A 393 6.13 -8.03 -15.59
C HIS A 393 6.68 -9.13 -14.66
N GLY A 394 6.93 -8.83 -13.39
CA GLY A 394 7.40 -9.79 -12.39
C GLY A 394 6.45 -10.98 -12.21
N VAL A 395 5.15 -10.71 -12.14
CA VAL A 395 4.09 -11.73 -12.08
C VAL A 395 4.10 -12.62 -13.33
N ARG A 396 4.39 -12.04 -14.50
CA ARG A 396 4.46 -12.79 -15.76
C ARG A 396 5.71 -13.65 -15.87
N SER A 397 6.86 -13.11 -15.47
CA SER A 397 8.19 -13.65 -15.73
C SER A 397 8.69 -14.63 -14.67
N ARG A 398 8.21 -14.57 -13.43
CA ARG A 398 8.66 -15.44 -12.35
C ARG A 398 8.11 -16.86 -12.45
N ARG A 399 8.97 -17.82 -12.09
CA ARG A 399 8.63 -19.25 -11.94
C ARG A 399 8.36 -19.68 -10.50
N ARG A 400 8.83 -18.89 -9.51
CA ARG A 400 8.67 -19.15 -8.07
C ARG A 400 8.30 -17.87 -7.35
N ASP A 401 7.55 -18.02 -6.25
CA ASP A 401 7.19 -16.95 -5.32
C ASP A 401 6.40 -15.80 -5.97
N VAL A 402 5.59 -16.13 -6.97
CA VAL A 402 4.72 -15.18 -7.69
C VAL A 402 3.70 -14.52 -6.74
N ILE A 403 3.39 -15.15 -5.61
CA ILE A 403 2.48 -14.65 -4.59
C ILE A 403 2.85 -13.25 -4.10
N VAL A 404 4.14 -12.92 -3.93
CA VAL A 404 4.56 -11.62 -3.40
C VAL A 404 4.27 -10.48 -4.38
N PRO A 405 4.80 -10.47 -5.62
CA PRO A 405 4.50 -9.41 -6.56
C PRO A 405 3.01 -9.40 -6.97
N LEU A 406 2.31 -10.54 -6.96
CA LEU A 406 0.88 -10.58 -7.24
C LEU A 406 0.04 -9.95 -6.12
N ALA A 407 0.33 -10.27 -4.86
CA ALA A 407 -0.34 -9.66 -3.72
C ALA A 407 -0.08 -8.15 -3.67
N ALA A 408 1.16 -7.71 -3.90
CA ALA A 408 1.51 -6.31 -3.99
C ALA A 408 0.74 -5.60 -5.13
N LEU A 409 0.72 -6.19 -6.33
CA LEU A 409 0.00 -5.63 -7.47
C LEU A 409 -1.49 -5.46 -7.17
N CYS A 410 -2.15 -6.54 -6.75
CA CYS A 410 -3.60 -6.54 -6.55
C CYS A 410 -4.02 -5.68 -5.34
N ALA A 411 -3.28 -5.71 -4.23
CA ALA A 411 -3.60 -4.90 -3.06
C ALA A 411 -3.33 -3.40 -3.30
N SER A 412 -2.19 -3.04 -3.90
CA SER A 412 -1.86 -1.65 -4.21
C SER A 412 -2.77 -1.07 -5.30
N ALA A 413 -3.12 -1.86 -6.34
CA ALA A 413 -4.09 -1.42 -7.34
C ALA A 413 -5.50 -1.25 -6.75
N ALA A 414 -5.93 -2.16 -5.87
CA ALA A 414 -7.21 -2.02 -5.17
C ALA A 414 -7.25 -0.74 -4.32
N GLY A 415 -6.19 -0.46 -3.55
CA GLY A 415 -6.07 0.77 -2.78
C GLY A 415 -6.06 2.03 -3.66
N ALA A 416 -5.36 1.99 -4.79
CA ALA A 416 -5.30 3.11 -5.73
C ALA A 416 -6.66 3.40 -6.40
N ILE A 417 -7.36 2.37 -6.87
CA ILE A 417 -8.69 2.48 -7.48
C ILE A 417 -9.71 2.94 -6.45
N HIS A 418 -9.68 2.39 -5.23
CA HIS A 418 -10.58 2.82 -4.16
C HIS A 418 -10.32 4.29 -3.77
N SER A 419 -9.08 4.76 -3.90
CA SER A 419 -8.72 6.15 -3.65
C SER A 419 -9.18 7.13 -4.75
N MET A 420 -9.84 6.64 -5.81
CA MET A 420 -10.56 7.48 -6.78
C MET A 420 -11.98 7.85 -6.32
N ILE A 421 -12.53 7.11 -5.36
CA ILE A 421 -13.90 7.29 -4.85
C ILE A 421 -13.96 7.58 -3.35
N ASP A 422 -12.81 7.49 -2.68
CA ASP A 422 -12.63 7.92 -1.29
C ASP A 422 -11.16 8.25 -1.01
N PHE A 423 -10.80 8.55 0.24
CA PHE A 423 -9.46 8.98 0.64
C PHE A 423 -8.63 7.91 1.37
N SER A 424 -8.83 6.61 1.07
CA SER A 424 -8.23 5.53 1.87
C SER A 424 -6.71 5.55 1.94
N LEU A 425 -6.01 5.90 0.86
CA LEU A 425 -4.54 6.04 0.87
C LEU A 425 -4.02 7.25 1.66
N GLN A 426 -4.89 8.17 2.08
CA GLN A 426 -4.52 9.24 2.99
C GLN A 426 -4.62 8.82 4.47
N ILE A 427 -5.24 7.66 4.77
CA ILE A 427 -5.26 7.10 6.12
C ILE A 427 -3.93 6.38 6.36
N THR A 428 -3.08 6.99 7.19
CA THR A 428 -1.69 6.56 7.41
C THR A 428 -1.54 5.07 7.70
N GLY A 429 -2.36 4.50 8.57
CA GLY A 429 -2.28 3.09 8.94
C GLY A 429 -2.46 2.14 7.74
N TYR A 430 -3.34 2.50 6.80
CA TYR A 430 -3.52 1.74 5.56
C TYR A 430 -2.39 2.02 4.56
N ALA A 431 -2.02 3.29 4.41
CA ALA A 431 -0.98 3.73 3.48
C ALA A 431 0.38 3.07 3.78
N VAL A 432 0.76 2.95 5.06
CA VAL A 432 1.99 2.27 5.50
C VAL A 432 2.01 0.81 5.04
N VAL A 433 0.89 0.10 5.15
CA VAL A 433 0.76 -1.31 4.73
C VAL A 433 0.92 -1.43 3.21
N ILE A 434 0.21 -0.58 2.45
CA ILE A 434 0.29 -0.60 0.98
C ILE A 434 1.68 -0.22 0.48
N ALA A 435 2.33 0.79 1.08
CA ALA A 435 3.69 1.18 0.76
C ALA A 435 4.71 0.06 1.00
N ALA A 436 4.60 -0.64 2.14
CA ALA A 436 5.43 -1.79 2.48
C ALA A 436 5.27 -2.94 1.47
N LEU A 437 4.01 -3.27 1.13
CA LEU A 437 3.70 -4.32 0.16
C LEU A 437 4.22 -3.97 -1.24
N LEU A 438 4.03 -2.72 -1.67
CA LEU A 438 4.49 -2.23 -2.96
C LEU A 438 6.01 -2.33 -3.08
N GLY A 439 6.75 -1.82 -2.08
CA GLY A 439 8.21 -1.87 -2.06
C GLY A 439 8.76 -3.30 -2.08
N ALA A 440 8.20 -4.19 -1.23
CA ALA A 440 8.61 -5.59 -1.21
C ALA A 440 8.27 -6.34 -2.51
N GLY A 441 7.10 -6.05 -3.10
CA GLY A 441 6.67 -6.61 -4.38
C GLY A 441 7.59 -6.20 -5.53
N LEU A 442 7.99 -4.94 -5.61
CA LEU A 442 8.91 -4.43 -6.63
C LEU A 442 10.27 -5.12 -6.53
N SER A 443 10.83 -5.23 -5.32
CA SER A 443 12.10 -5.93 -5.09
C SER A 443 12.07 -7.42 -5.42
N GLN A 444 10.89 -8.05 -5.33
CA GLN A 444 10.67 -9.41 -5.80
C GLN A 444 10.36 -9.50 -7.29
N SER A 445 10.16 -8.41 -8.03
CA SER A 445 9.80 -8.47 -9.46
C SER A 445 10.99 -8.64 -10.39
N PHE A 446 12.19 -8.31 -9.92
CA PHE A 446 13.44 -8.49 -10.66
C PHE A 446 14.00 -9.91 -10.45
N ARG A 447 14.61 -10.47 -11.51
CA ARG A 447 15.33 -11.74 -11.41
C ARG A 447 16.57 -11.52 -10.56
N SER A 448 16.81 -12.39 -9.59
CA SER A 448 18.16 -12.52 -9.04
C SER A 448 19.03 -13.00 -10.18
N GLY A 449 19.92 -12.15 -10.70
CA GLY A 449 20.95 -12.60 -11.64
C GLY A 449 21.75 -13.74 -11.01
N PRO A 450 22.44 -14.58 -11.81
CA PRO A 450 23.49 -15.43 -11.27
C PRO A 450 24.52 -14.50 -10.62
N GLY A 451 24.42 -14.33 -9.30
CA GLY A 451 25.42 -13.61 -8.54
C GLY A 451 26.77 -14.27 -8.82
N ASN A 452 27.76 -13.44 -9.13
CA ASN A 452 29.15 -13.78 -9.33
C ASN A 452 29.62 -14.78 -8.25
N GLY A 453 29.50 -16.08 -8.55
CA GLY A 453 30.03 -17.18 -7.74
C GLY A 453 31.53 -17.37 -7.95
N ARG A 454 32.24 -16.32 -8.35
CA ARG A 454 33.70 -16.26 -8.46
C ARG A 454 34.19 -15.20 -7.49
N GLY A 455 34.43 -15.63 -6.26
CA GLY A 455 35.01 -14.78 -5.21
C GLY A 455 35.23 -15.48 -3.87
N GLY A 456 35.25 -16.82 -3.83
CA GLY A 456 35.36 -17.55 -2.56
C GLY A 456 35.64 -19.05 -2.68
N ALA A 457 36.35 -19.48 -3.73
CA ALA A 457 36.95 -20.81 -3.79
C ALA A 457 38.21 -20.76 -4.65
N ASN A 458 39.32 -21.28 -4.13
CA ASN A 458 40.68 -21.35 -4.66
C ASN A 458 41.56 -20.10 -4.49
N VAL A 459 41.97 -19.86 -3.24
CA VAL A 459 43.34 -19.46 -2.94
C VAL A 459 43.92 -20.55 -2.03
N MET A 460 44.99 -21.19 -2.51
CA MET A 460 45.88 -22.14 -1.82
C MET A 460 45.35 -23.54 -1.48
N ALA A 461 45.40 -24.42 -2.48
CA ALA A 461 45.82 -25.81 -2.28
C ALA A 461 46.78 -26.17 -3.42
N GLY A 462 48.05 -25.79 -3.26
CA GLY A 462 49.12 -26.38 -4.06
C GLY A 462 49.25 -27.87 -3.71
N PRO A 463 49.76 -28.71 -4.62
CA PRO A 463 49.92 -30.13 -4.36
C PRO A 463 50.88 -30.34 -3.17
N PRO A 464 50.69 -31.40 -2.35
CA PRO A 464 51.58 -31.67 -1.25
C PRO A 464 52.95 -32.06 -1.81
N VAL A 465 53.96 -31.26 -1.52
CA VAL A 465 55.36 -31.64 -1.73
C VAL A 465 55.69 -32.67 -0.65
N ASN A 466 55.80 -33.93 -1.07
CA ASN A 466 56.28 -35.01 -0.22
C ASN A 466 57.80 -34.88 -0.13
N VAL A 467 58.32 -34.51 1.04
CA VAL A 467 59.76 -34.45 1.29
C VAL A 467 60.15 -35.76 1.98
N ASP A 468 60.60 -36.73 1.19
CA ASP A 468 61.24 -37.95 1.69
C ASP A 468 62.63 -37.62 2.23
N PHE A 469 62.83 -37.80 3.53
CA PHE A 469 64.13 -37.83 4.16
C PHE A 469 64.66 -39.27 4.17
N ALA A 470 65.40 -39.65 3.12
CA ALA A 470 66.30 -40.79 3.14
C ALA A 470 67.41 -40.54 2.10
N GLY A 471 68.64 -40.38 2.59
CA GLY A 471 69.77 -39.96 1.77
C GLY A 471 70.23 -40.98 0.75
N HIS A 472 71.11 -40.56 -0.15
CA HIS A 472 72.23 -41.33 -0.69
C HIS A 472 73.29 -40.34 -1.23
N ALA A 473 74.55 -40.68 -0.98
CA ALA A 473 75.75 -39.96 -1.37
C ALA A 473 76.00 -39.99 -2.89
N GLY A 474 76.72 -38.99 -3.42
CA GLY A 474 77.27 -39.08 -4.78
C GLY A 474 77.72 -37.77 -5.42
N ALA A 475 78.97 -37.40 -5.12
CA ALA A 475 79.99 -36.76 -5.97
C ALA A 475 79.66 -35.85 -7.19
N ALA A 476 80.43 -34.76 -7.23
CA ALA A 476 81.25 -34.24 -8.35
C ALA A 476 80.77 -33.01 -9.16
N ALA A 477 81.68 -32.00 -9.14
CA ALA A 477 82.08 -31.04 -10.19
C ALA A 477 81.00 -30.13 -10.80
N GLY A 478 81.19 -28.83 -11.08
CA GLY A 478 82.35 -27.94 -11.13
C GLY A 478 81.91 -26.65 -11.85
N GLU A 479 82.67 -25.56 -11.65
CA GLU A 479 82.77 -24.33 -12.49
C GLU A 479 81.51 -23.44 -12.67
N ALA A 480 81.49 -22.23 -12.07
CA ALA A 480 82.10 -20.97 -12.54
C ALA A 480 81.35 -20.29 -13.70
N ILE A 481 80.53 -19.27 -13.38
CA ILE A 481 80.74 -17.82 -13.63
C ILE A 481 79.49 -17.07 -13.14
#